data_AF-A0A8T7CKD1-F1
#
_entry.id   AF-A0A8T7CKD1-F1
#
_cell.length_a   1.000
_cell.length_b   1.000
_cell.length_c   1.000
_cell.angle_alpha   90.00
_cell.angle_beta   90.00
_cell.angle_gamma   90.00
#
_symmetry.space_group_name_H-M   'P 1'
#
loop_
_entity.id
_entity.type
_entity.pdbx_description
1 polymer ?
#
loop_
_entity_poly.entity_id
_entity_poly.type
_entity_poly.pdbx_seq_one_letter_code
_entity_poly.pdbx_strand_id
1 'polypeptide(L)'
;MKRALTPFAHSMEDLFENFLPRRWMGGMDPFIGKRPWAEFEGMLDRTDMRFDILDRDHDLAIRVELPGVKKEDINISIAGDYLTVEAERVFKEEEVENYFRSELGTGKLIRTILLPVEVEPEKVMAVLKDGILEIELPKAKPEKRHVVKVA
;
A
#
# COMPACT_ATOMS: atom_id res chain seq x y z
N MET A 1 24.08 -29.25 -12.78
CA MET A 1 23.01 -28.26 -13.02
C MET A 1 23.03 -27.26 -11.88
N LYS A 2 23.51 -26.05 -12.13
CA LYS A 2 23.60 -24.98 -11.13
C LYS A 2 22.43 -24.02 -11.38
N ARG A 3 21.49 -23.91 -10.43
CA ARG A 3 20.45 -22.87 -10.46
C ARG A 3 21.13 -21.53 -10.24
N ALA A 4 21.00 -20.65 -11.23
CA ALA A 4 21.59 -19.33 -11.22
C ALA A 4 20.85 -18.40 -10.25
N LEU A 5 21.65 -17.52 -9.65
CA LEU A 5 21.35 -16.50 -8.67
C LEU A 5 20.15 -15.60 -9.07
N THR A 6 19.36 -15.25 -8.06
CA THR A 6 18.36 -14.17 -8.06
C THR A 6 18.90 -12.89 -8.71
N PRO A 7 18.22 -12.32 -9.72
CA PRO A 7 18.66 -11.08 -10.34
C PRO A 7 17.66 -9.96 -10.11
N PHE A 8 17.50 -9.43 -8.89
CA PHE A 8 16.69 -8.21 -8.71
C PHE A 8 17.22 -7.31 -7.58
N ALA A 9 18.37 -6.70 -7.84
CA ALA A 9 18.59 -5.34 -7.39
C ALA A 9 17.89 -4.42 -8.40
N HIS A 10 16.64 -4.06 -8.14
CA HIS A 10 16.00 -2.95 -8.84
C HIS A 10 16.07 -1.73 -7.93
N SER A 11 16.57 -0.61 -8.44
CA SER A 11 16.46 0.66 -7.73
C SER A 11 14.99 1.13 -7.78
N MET A 12 14.59 1.97 -6.82
CA MET A 12 13.26 2.58 -6.82
C MET A 12 12.99 3.36 -8.13
N GLU A 13 14.03 3.87 -8.80
CA GLU A 13 13.89 4.50 -10.12
C GLU A 13 13.48 3.50 -11.22
N ASP A 14 13.91 2.24 -11.17
CA ASP A 14 13.55 1.22 -12.18
C ASP A 14 12.11 0.72 -12.05
N LEU A 15 11.57 0.65 -10.82
CA LEU A 15 10.15 0.39 -10.57
C LEU A 15 9.30 1.59 -11.02
N PHE A 16 9.75 2.81 -10.76
CA PHE A 16 9.09 4.02 -11.25
C PHE A 16 9.14 4.13 -12.79
N GLU A 17 10.25 3.78 -13.45
CA GLU A 17 10.41 3.87 -14.91
C GLU A 17 9.78 2.68 -15.69
N ASN A 18 9.80 1.45 -15.16
CA ASN A 18 9.33 0.25 -15.87
C ASN A 18 7.96 -0.29 -15.40
N PHE A 19 7.46 0.07 -14.22
CA PHE A 19 6.14 -0.35 -13.71
C PHE A 19 5.08 0.76 -13.80
N LEU A 20 5.46 2.03 -13.94
CA LEU A 20 4.54 3.08 -14.38
C LEU A 20 4.56 3.15 -15.91
N PRO A 21 3.50 2.71 -16.59
CA PRO A 21 3.48 2.71 -18.03
C PRO A 21 3.49 4.16 -18.54
N ARG A 22 4.62 4.58 -19.12
CA ARG A 22 4.70 5.61 -20.18
C ARG A 22 3.83 5.31 -21.41
N ARG A 23 2.92 4.33 -21.33
CA ARG A 23 1.85 4.03 -22.29
C ARG A 23 0.47 4.52 -21.80
N TRP A 24 0.45 5.46 -20.84
CA TRP A 24 -0.75 6.05 -20.23
C TRP A 24 -0.72 7.60 -20.18
N MET A 25 0.10 8.25 -21.03
CA MET A 25 0.02 9.70 -21.32
C MET A 25 -0.37 9.94 -22.78
N GLY A 26 -1.42 9.27 -23.25
CA GLY A 26 -1.91 9.37 -24.61
C GLY A 26 -3.37 8.98 -24.71
N GLY A 27 -4.25 9.77 -24.12
CA GLY A 27 -5.70 9.51 -24.16
C GLY A 27 -6.47 10.28 -23.10
N MET A 28 -6.24 11.58 -23.03
CA MET A 28 -6.96 12.50 -22.14
C MET A 28 -8.22 12.96 -22.89
N ASP A 29 -9.35 12.31 -22.65
CA ASP A 29 -10.67 12.85 -22.96
C ASP A 29 -11.27 13.42 -21.66
N PRO A 30 -11.71 14.70 -21.59
CA PRO A 30 -12.21 15.30 -20.37
C PRO A 30 -13.64 14.85 -19.99
N PHE A 31 -14.30 13.98 -20.77
CA PHE A 31 -15.68 13.57 -20.52
C PHE A 31 -15.97 12.13 -20.95
N ILE A 32 -15.48 11.08 -20.28
CA ILE A 32 -16.12 9.73 -20.29
C ILE A 32 -15.50 8.83 -19.21
N GLY A 33 -16.37 8.23 -18.38
CA GLY A 33 -16.24 6.80 -18.04
C GLY A 33 -15.32 6.42 -16.88
N LYS A 34 -15.90 6.41 -15.67
CA LYS A 34 -15.39 5.63 -14.54
C LYS A 34 -14.96 4.21 -14.97
N ARG A 35 -13.87 3.71 -14.35
CA ARG A 35 -13.43 2.29 -14.26
C ARG A 35 -12.38 1.80 -15.28
N PRO A 36 -11.16 2.34 -15.22
CA PRO A 36 -9.96 1.53 -15.47
C PRO A 36 -9.20 1.16 -14.17
N TRP A 37 -9.37 1.95 -13.09
CA TRP A 37 -8.57 1.83 -11.87
C TRP A 37 -9.03 0.74 -10.89
N ALA A 38 -10.33 0.54 -10.68
CA ALA A 38 -10.84 -0.49 -9.78
C ALA A 38 -10.50 -1.92 -10.26
N GLU A 39 -10.36 -2.11 -11.57
CA GLU A 39 -9.93 -3.38 -12.17
C GLU A 39 -8.40 -3.56 -12.07
N PHE A 40 -7.64 -2.45 -12.11
CA PHE A 40 -6.19 -2.45 -11.89
C PHE A 40 -5.82 -2.69 -10.41
N GLU A 41 -6.55 -2.07 -9.47
CA GLU A 41 -6.50 -2.39 -8.03
C GLU A 41 -6.79 -3.87 -7.81
N GLY A 42 -7.87 -4.40 -8.41
CA GLY A 42 -8.21 -5.83 -8.30
C GLY A 42 -7.18 -6.80 -8.87
N MET A 43 -6.38 -6.38 -9.88
CA MET A 43 -5.27 -7.19 -10.41
C MET A 43 -4.02 -7.18 -9.52
N LEU A 44 -3.80 -6.11 -8.75
CA LEU A 44 -2.71 -5.98 -7.77
C LEU A 44 -3.10 -6.47 -6.37
N ASP A 45 -4.39 -6.74 -6.13
CA ASP A 45 -4.96 -7.21 -4.85
C ASP A 45 -4.67 -8.69 -4.52
N ARG A 46 -3.73 -9.33 -5.24
CA ARG A 46 -3.19 -10.66 -4.89
C ARG A 46 -2.18 -10.61 -3.74
N THR A 47 -2.23 -9.56 -2.94
CA THR A 47 -1.30 -9.34 -1.83
C THR A 47 -2.03 -9.61 -0.52
N ASP A 48 -1.39 -10.33 0.40
CA ASP A 48 -1.97 -10.69 1.70
C ASP A 48 -2.05 -9.49 2.67
N MET A 49 -1.92 -8.26 2.17
CA MET A 49 -1.91 -7.04 2.98
C MET A 49 -3.31 -6.42 3.00
N ARG A 50 -3.99 -6.52 4.14
CA ARG A 50 -5.32 -5.92 4.35
C ARG A 50 -5.19 -4.49 4.87
N PHE A 51 -6.07 -3.61 4.40
CA PHE A 51 -6.09 -2.21 4.78
C PHE A 51 -7.49 -1.75 5.16
N ASP A 52 -7.54 -0.88 6.18
CA ASP A 52 -8.68 0.00 6.43
C ASP A 52 -8.25 1.45 6.21
N ILE A 53 -9.14 2.27 5.64
CA ILE A 53 -8.95 3.71 5.50
C ILE A 53 -10.08 4.39 6.27
N LEU A 54 -9.72 5.09 7.34
CA LEU A 54 -10.66 5.82 8.18
C LEU A 54 -10.52 7.31 7.90
N ASP A 55 -11.63 7.92 7.53
CA ASP A 55 -11.73 9.36 7.41
C ASP A 55 -12.02 10.00 8.77
N ARG A 56 -11.15 10.90 9.21
CA ARG A 56 -11.33 11.72 10.41
C ARG A 56 -11.37 13.20 9.99
N ASP A 57 -11.75 14.10 10.90
CA ASP A 57 -11.97 15.51 10.54
C ASP A 57 -10.68 16.20 10.04
N HIS A 58 -9.52 15.83 10.59
CA HIS A 58 -8.23 16.49 10.31
C HIS A 58 -7.20 15.60 9.58
N ASP A 59 -7.39 14.30 9.60
CA ASP A 59 -6.44 13.31 9.10
C ASP A 59 -7.17 12.13 8.43
N LEU A 60 -6.43 11.36 7.64
CA LEU A 60 -6.78 9.97 7.35
C LEU A 60 -5.99 9.07 8.30
N ALA A 61 -6.64 8.05 8.84
CA ALA A 61 -5.97 6.99 9.57
C ALA A 61 -6.05 5.70 8.75
N ILE A 62 -4.89 5.19 8.36
CA ILE A 62 -4.78 3.96 7.57
C ILE A 62 -4.22 2.87 8.45
N ARG A 63 -4.92 1.74 8.49
CA ARG A 63 -4.51 0.56 9.26
C ARG A 63 -4.14 -0.55 8.33
N VAL A 64 -3.00 -1.18 8.58
CA VAL A 64 -2.46 -2.24 7.73
C VAL A 64 -2.11 -3.45 8.58
N GLU A 65 -2.61 -4.62 8.19
CA GLU A 65 -2.28 -5.88 8.86
C GLU A 65 -0.90 -6.39 8.42
N LEU A 66 0.07 -6.35 9.34
CA LEU A 66 1.46 -6.78 9.14
C LEU A 66 1.97 -7.68 10.29
N PRO A 67 1.30 -8.79 10.64
CA PRO A 67 1.79 -9.72 11.64
C PRO A 67 3.13 -10.33 11.21
N GLY A 68 4.05 -10.48 12.18
CA GLY A 68 5.37 -11.07 11.95
C GLY A 68 6.36 -10.20 11.16
N VAL A 69 6.01 -8.95 10.86
CA VAL A 69 6.90 -7.98 10.21
C VAL A 69 7.58 -7.13 11.28
N LYS A 70 8.88 -6.86 11.13
CA LYS A 70 9.59 -5.95 12.03
C LYS A 70 9.51 -4.52 11.51
N LYS A 71 9.62 -3.55 12.41
CA LYS A 71 9.48 -2.12 12.06
C LYS A 71 10.52 -1.68 11.03
N GLU A 72 11.75 -2.17 11.16
CA GLU A 72 12.88 -1.89 10.27
C GLU A 72 12.70 -2.45 8.86
N ASP A 73 11.80 -3.43 8.69
CA ASP A 73 11.51 -4.09 7.41
C ASP A 73 10.28 -3.47 6.70
N ILE A 74 9.82 -2.29 7.16
CA ILE A 74 8.68 -1.55 6.60
C ILE A 74 9.16 -0.26 5.94
N ASN A 75 8.71 -0.03 4.70
CA ASN A 75 8.90 1.22 3.98
C ASN A 75 7.53 1.81 3.58
N ILE A 76 7.36 3.10 3.83
CA ILE A 76 6.14 3.85 3.52
C ILE A 76 6.55 5.02 2.64
N SER A 77 5.91 5.15 1.48
CA SER A 77 6.16 6.25 0.54
C SER A 77 4.86 6.86 0.02
N ILE A 78 4.90 8.17 -0.21
CA ILE A 78 3.78 8.91 -0.79
C ILE A 78 4.28 9.63 -2.04
N ALA A 79 3.60 9.42 -3.16
CA ALA A 79 3.89 10.08 -4.43
C ALA A 79 2.59 10.59 -5.06
N GLY A 80 2.41 11.91 -5.09
CA GLY A 80 1.11 12.51 -5.40
C GLY A 80 0.04 12.02 -4.42
N ASP A 81 -1.06 11.50 -4.94
CA ASP A 81 -2.17 10.96 -4.14
C ASP A 81 -2.02 9.46 -3.84
N TYR A 82 -0.87 8.85 -4.08
CA TYR A 82 -0.67 7.41 -3.86
C TYR A 82 0.17 7.15 -2.61
N LEU A 83 -0.34 6.31 -1.72
CA LEU A 83 0.41 5.73 -0.61
C LEU A 83 0.85 4.32 -0.98
N THR A 84 2.14 4.03 -0.86
CA THR A 84 2.69 2.67 -1.01
C THR A 84 3.27 2.20 0.31
N VAL A 85 2.86 1.01 0.73
CA VAL A 85 3.44 0.29 1.89
C VAL A 85 4.14 -0.95 1.36
N GLU A 86 5.44 -1.02 1.63
CA GLU A 86 6.27 -2.20 1.40
C GLU A 86 6.68 -2.80 2.74
N ALA A 87 6.67 -4.12 2.83
CA ALA A 87 7.08 -4.85 4.00
C ALA A 87 7.75 -6.18 3.62
N GLU A 88 8.66 -6.67 4.44
CA GLU A 88 9.18 -8.04 4.32
C GLU A 88 8.76 -8.87 5.54
N ARG A 89 8.07 -9.99 5.29
CA ARG A 89 7.67 -10.92 6.34
C ARG A 89 8.58 -12.13 6.29
N VAL A 90 9.41 -12.29 7.32
CA VAL A 90 10.32 -13.42 7.46
C VAL A 90 9.87 -14.29 8.62
N PHE A 91 9.36 -15.48 8.30
CA PHE A 91 9.27 -16.56 9.28
C PHE A 91 10.54 -17.39 9.15
N LYS A 92 11.13 -17.82 10.28
CA LYS A 92 12.15 -18.86 10.22
C LYS A 92 11.51 -20.09 9.61
N GLU A 93 12.07 -20.58 8.50
CA GLU A 93 11.83 -21.97 8.10
C GLU A 93 12.37 -22.82 9.25
N GLU A 94 11.48 -23.31 10.12
CA GLU A 94 11.86 -24.47 10.90
C GLU A 94 12.10 -25.59 9.87
N GLU A 95 13.24 -26.28 9.96
CA GLU A 95 13.51 -27.54 9.26
C GLU A 95 12.53 -28.60 9.76
N VAL A 96 11.25 -28.44 9.45
CA VAL A 96 10.18 -29.32 9.90
C VAL A 96 9.48 -29.80 8.65
N GLU A 97 9.94 -30.94 8.17
CA GLU A 97 9.45 -31.62 6.96
C GLU A 97 7.99 -32.10 7.06
N ASN A 98 7.28 -31.83 8.16
CA ASN A 98 5.98 -32.42 8.51
C ASN A 98 4.87 -31.41 8.79
N TYR A 99 4.67 -30.39 7.95
CA TYR A 99 3.46 -29.57 8.02
C TYR A 99 2.23 -30.36 7.55
N PHE A 100 1.14 -30.38 8.34
CA PHE A 100 -0.16 -30.85 7.85
C PHE A 100 -0.79 -29.85 6.85
N ARG A 101 -0.56 -28.55 7.06
CA ARG A 101 -0.95 -27.44 6.17
C ARG A 101 -0.14 -26.20 6.52
N SER A 102 0.26 -25.42 5.52
CA SER A 102 0.91 -24.11 5.70
C SER A 102 0.15 -23.06 4.89
N GLU A 103 -0.36 -22.05 5.59
CA GLU A 103 -1.14 -20.94 5.00
C GLU A 103 -0.48 -19.59 5.27
N LEU A 104 0.57 -19.56 6.09
CA LEU A 104 1.27 -18.34 6.41
C LEU A 104 2.20 -17.97 5.26
N GLY A 105 1.94 -16.83 4.63
CA GLY A 105 2.82 -16.26 3.62
C GLY A 105 4.12 -15.74 4.23
N THR A 106 5.23 -15.90 3.51
CA THR A 106 6.56 -15.32 3.77
C THR A 106 7.02 -14.60 2.50
N GLY A 107 7.82 -13.54 2.66
CA GLY A 107 8.38 -12.76 1.56
C GLY A 107 7.93 -11.30 1.53
N LYS A 108 8.15 -10.65 0.39
CA LYS A 108 7.87 -9.23 0.17
C LYS A 108 6.37 -8.99 -0.05
N LEU A 109 5.82 -8.07 0.73
CA LEU A 109 4.45 -7.56 0.63
C LEU A 109 4.52 -6.12 0.13
N ILE A 110 3.74 -5.78 -0.90
CA ILE A 110 3.67 -4.41 -1.43
C ILE A 110 2.22 -4.12 -1.75
N ARG A 111 1.68 -2.99 -1.27
CA ARG A 111 0.37 -2.51 -1.71
C ARG A 111 0.40 -1.00 -1.86
N THR A 112 -0.18 -0.54 -2.96
CA THR A 112 -0.36 0.87 -3.26
C THR A 112 -1.84 1.18 -3.27
N ILE A 113 -2.24 2.25 -2.61
CA ILE A 113 -3.63 2.72 -2.54
C ILE A 113 -3.71 4.19 -2.95
N LEU A 114 -4.81 4.55 -3.62
CA LEU A 114 -5.14 5.93 -3.90
C LEU A 114 -5.75 6.58 -2.65
N LEU A 115 -5.18 7.69 -2.21
CA LEU A 115 -5.71 8.50 -1.12
C LEU A 115 -6.94 9.26 -1.63
N PRO A 116 -8.06 9.24 -0.87
CA PRO A 116 -9.29 9.92 -1.28
C PRO A 116 -9.20 11.45 -1.17
N VAL A 117 -8.19 11.97 -0.47
CA VAL A 117 -7.95 13.40 -0.25
C VAL A 117 -6.45 13.70 -0.25
N GLU A 118 -6.12 14.96 -0.55
CA GLU A 118 -4.74 15.48 -0.48
C GLU A 118 -4.26 15.53 0.98
N VAL A 119 -3.04 15.06 1.24
CA VAL A 119 -2.41 14.97 2.57
C VAL A 119 -1.12 15.80 2.64
N GLU A 120 -0.59 16.02 3.84
CA GLU A 120 0.70 16.65 4.09
C GLU A 120 1.79 15.58 4.36
N PRO A 121 2.60 15.17 3.36
CA PRO A 121 3.51 14.02 3.51
C PRO A 121 4.59 14.22 4.57
N GLU A 122 5.04 15.47 4.77
CA GLU A 122 6.10 15.82 5.74
C GLU A 122 5.68 15.64 7.20
N LYS A 123 4.37 15.53 7.46
CA LYS A 123 3.79 15.40 8.82
C LYS A 123 3.25 14.01 9.11
N VAL A 124 3.49 13.04 8.23
CA VAL A 124 3.00 11.67 8.38
C VAL A 124 3.67 11.00 9.57
N MET A 125 2.86 10.29 10.36
CA MET A 125 3.34 9.47 11.47
C MET A 125 2.90 8.03 11.25
N ALA A 126 3.74 7.07 11.65
CA ALA A 126 3.42 5.66 11.55
C ALA A 126 3.89 4.89 12.79
N VAL A 127 3.02 4.03 13.31
CA VAL A 127 3.28 3.21 14.49
C VAL A 127 2.86 1.77 14.19
N LEU A 128 3.80 0.83 14.37
CA LEU A 128 3.52 -0.60 14.35
C LEU A 128 3.30 -1.07 15.79
N LYS A 129 2.11 -1.62 16.08
CA LYS A 129 1.78 -2.21 17.37
C LYS A 129 0.92 -3.44 17.18
N ASP A 130 1.28 -4.52 17.87
CA ASP A 130 0.52 -5.79 17.88
C ASP A 130 0.21 -6.33 16.46
N GLY A 131 1.14 -6.15 15.52
CA GLY A 131 0.99 -6.58 14.12
C GLY A 131 0.13 -5.68 13.26
N ILE A 132 -0.32 -4.52 13.76
CA ILE A 132 -1.07 -3.52 13.00
C ILE A 132 -0.21 -2.26 12.85
N LEU A 133 0.00 -1.84 11.61
CA LEU A 133 0.62 -0.56 11.27
C LEU A 133 -0.49 0.49 11.14
N GLU A 134 -0.48 1.48 12.03
CA GLU A 134 -1.35 2.66 11.95
C GLU A 134 -0.55 3.83 11.37
N ILE A 135 -1.02 4.38 10.25
CA ILE A 135 -0.43 5.50 9.52
C ILE A 135 -1.41 6.67 9.63
N GLU A 136 -0.97 7.76 10.23
CA GLU A 136 -1.72 9.01 10.35
C GLU A 136 -1.24 9.99 9.28
N LEU A 137 -2.16 10.39 8.41
CA LEU A 137 -1.91 11.25 7.26
C LEU A 137 -2.72 12.56 7.43
N PRO A 138 -2.11 13.64 7.94
CA PRO A 138 -2.80 14.92 8.07
C PRO A 138 -3.32 15.40 6.72
N LYS A 139 -4.58 15.83 6.65
CA LYS A 139 -5.17 16.37 5.42
C LYS A 139 -4.59 17.74 5.12
N ALA A 140 -4.21 17.99 3.87
CA ALA A 140 -3.74 19.31 3.43
C ALA A 140 -4.85 20.38 3.58
N LYS A 141 -6.11 19.98 3.42
CA LYS A 141 -7.29 20.82 3.65
C LYS A 141 -8.33 20.03 4.45
N PRO A 142 -8.46 20.27 5.76
CA PRO A 142 -9.48 19.63 6.59
C PRO A 142 -10.89 19.94 6.06
N GLU A 143 -11.73 18.91 5.97
CA GLU A 143 -13.10 19.07 5.51
C GLU A 143 -13.98 19.66 6.61
N LYS A 144 -14.78 20.67 6.28
CA LYS A 144 -15.86 21.12 7.16
C LYS A 144 -17.12 20.33 6.82
N ARG A 145 -17.53 19.44 7.72
CA ARG A 145 -18.80 18.71 7.55
C ARG A 145 -19.97 19.70 7.59
N HIS A 146 -20.74 19.76 6.50
CA HIS A 146 -21.95 20.56 6.43
C HIS A 146 -23.17 19.68 6.73
N VAL A 147 -23.94 20.03 7.76
CA VAL A 147 -25.20 19.34 8.10
C VAL A 147 -26.34 19.98 7.32
N VAL A 148 -26.94 19.22 6.41
CA VAL A 148 -28.16 19.62 5.70
C VAL A 148 -29.36 19.05 6.44
N LYS A 149 -30.26 19.90 6.93
CA LYS A 149 -31.53 19.47 7.55
C LYS A 149 -32.53 19.09 6.46
N VAL A 150 -33.14 17.93 6.60
CA VAL A 150 -34.25 17.50 5.74
C VAL A 150 -35.52 18.23 6.18
N ALA A 151 -36.27 18.76 5.20
CA ALA A 151 -37.55 19.45 5.40
C ALA A 151 -38.73 18.50 5.24
#